data_AF-E4YW77-F1
#
_entry.id   AF-E4YW77-F1
#
_cell.length_a   1.000
_cell.length_b   1.000
_cell.length_c   1.000
_cell.angle_alpha   90.00
_cell.angle_beta   90.00
_cell.angle_gamma   90.00
#
_symmetry.space_group_name_H-M   'P 1'
#
loop_
_entity.id
_entity.type
_entity.pdbx_description
1 polymer ?
#
loop_
_entity_poly.entity_id
_entity_poly.type
_entity_poly.pdbx_seq_one_letter_code
_entity_poly.pdbx_strand_id
1 'polypeptide(L)'
;PIFEDKIPRGYINLEYGKTAACCHLYTLLKEKKHKRVFITQLLSIFDEQNSPLDLLLYIADNLAYFPHTVIEDILFIIKHADSKINGAGNDLIHTFEKQLEVVENMETDEVKANDSDSDCDPEDENMVARVKERLPGPAEVLHFLRRALSIFMLLWLKIYFKQAFSISDKKIDAYSNDAAAVESKSKPASRKSGPTFEPREVIEYLAGHYRNGESEETQLMAVKMYFKLKKLMYDFDEICDSSDDETTKAKTKSSLTSQLEMEAKMLQKTPKKMQKDDLDSDRDTDGEEKQVQILDKARKKIQQKKSKGTKKKRRRRREDSDSSGSDFTPYG
;
A
#
# COMPACT_ATOMS: atom_id res chain seq x y z
N PRO A 1 30.13 -21.67 -3.51
CA PRO A 1 28.89 -21.43 -2.73
C PRO A 1 28.56 -19.93 -2.71
N ILE A 2 27.63 -19.48 -3.56
CA ILE A 2 27.26 -18.05 -3.71
C ILE A 2 25.73 -17.88 -3.63
N PHE A 3 25.15 -18.52 -2.62
CA PHE A 3 23.78 -18.30 -2.18
C PHE A 3 23.81 -18.26 -0.66
N GLU A 4 24.00 -17.06 -0.11
CA GLU A 4 23.59 -16.74 1.26
C GLU A 4 22.06 -16.81 1.34
N ASP A 5 21.51 -17.05 2.54
CA ASP A 5 20.09 -17.32 2.82
C ASP A 5 19.16 -16.12 2.59
N LYS A 6 19.06 -15.70 1.32
CA LYS A 6 18.28 -14.54 0.86
C LYS A 6 16.95 -15.02 0.31
N ILE A 7 15.89 -14.73 1.07
CA ILE A 7 14.48 -15.00 0.74
C ILE A 7 14.20 -14.59 -0.72
N PRO A 8 13.70 -15.49 -1.59
CA PRO A 8 13.49 -15.18 -3.00
C PRO A 8 12.41 -14.10 -3.15
N ARG A 9 12.76 -12.97 -3.77
CA ARG A 9 11.85 -11.86 -4.03
C ARG A 9 11.42 -11.83 -5.49
N GLY A 10 10.13 -11.59 -5.73
CA GLY A 10 9.55 -11.52 -7.07
C GLY A 10 9.78 -10.20 -7.81
N TYR A 11 10.80 -9.44 -7.43
CA TYR A 11 11.16 -8.16 -8.05
C TYR A 11 12.66 -8.02 -8.26
N ILE A 12 13.00 -7.14 -9.19
CA ILE A 12 14.35 -6.67 -9.47
C ILE A 12 14.43 -5.19 -9.06
N ASN A 13 15.49 -4.83 -8.33
CA ASN A 13 15.80 -3.42 -8.05
C ASN A 13 16.44 -2.80 -9.30
N LEU A 14 15.88 -1.68 -9.77
CA LEU A 14 16.47 -0.81 -10.79
C LEU A 14 16.84 0.54 -10.16
N GLU A 15 17.70 1.30 -10.84
CA GLU A 15 18.14 2.66 -10.45
C GLU A 15 16.98 3.60 -10.05
N TYR A 16 15.81 3.43 -10.69
CA TYR A 16 14.61 4.25 -10.50
C TYR A 16 13.44 3.52 -9.80
N GLY A 17 13.65 2.32 -9.24
CA GLY A 17 12.65 1.60 -8.43
C GLY A 17 12.55 0.09 -8.67
N LYS A 18 11.57 -0.56 -8.04
CA LYS A 18 11.32 -2.02 -8.15
C LYS A 18 10.40 -2.37 -9.33
N THR A 19 10.77 -3.37 -10.13
CA THR A 19 9.97 -3.99 -11.21
C THR A 19 9.79 -5.49 -10.97
N ALA A 20 8.70 -6.11 -11.42
CA ALA A 20 8.49 -7.56 -11.27
C ALA A 20 9.57 -8.38 -11.99
N ALA A 21 10.00 -9.49 -11.39
CA ALA A 21 10.97 -10.40 -11.99
C ALA A 21 10.44 -11.01 -13.30
N CYS A 22 9.15 -11.40 -13.31
CA CYS A 22 8.44 -11.91 -14.48
C CYS A 22 7.81 -10.79 -15.35
N CYS A 23 8.28 -9.53 -15.26
CA CYS A 23 7.67 -8.41 -15.98
C CYS A 23 7.59 -8.62 -17.50
N HIS A 24 8.60 -9.23 -18.12
CA HIS A 24 8.60 -9.50 -19.56
C HIS A 24 7.47 -10.48 -19.95
N LEU A 25 7.29 -11.57 -19.19
CA LEU A 25 6.19 -12.52 -19.40
C LEU A 25 4.83 -11.83 -19.35
N TYR A 26 4.62 -10.94 -18.38
CA TYR A 26 3.38 -10.17 -18.26
C TYR A 26 3.16 -9.18 -19.42
N THR A 27 4.22 -8.60 -19.99
CA THR A 27 4.10 -7.74 -21.19
C THR A 27 3.87 -8.49 -22.50
N LEU A 28 4.23 -9.78 -22.58
CA LEU A 28 3.89 -10.65 -23.71
C LEU A 28 2.38 -10.97 -23.75
N LEU A 29 1.69 -10.94 -22.61
CA LEU A 29 0.24 -11.09 -22.51
C LEU A 29 -0.49 -9.83 -23.00
N LYS A 30 -0.52 -9.63 -24.32
CA LYS A 30 -1.15 -8.46 -24.97
C LYS A 30 -2.65 -8.35 -24.72
N GLU A 31 -3.37 -9.47 -24.73
CA GLU A 31 -4.82 -9.47 -24.54
C GLU A 31 -5.23 -9.43 -23.07
N LYS A 32 -6.14 -8.51 -22.73
CA LYS A 32 -6.73 -8.36 -21.38
C LYS A 32 -7.29 -9.66 -20.82
N LYS A 33 -7.93 -10.50 -21.65
CA LYS A 33 -8.46 -11.80 -21.25
C LYS A 33 -7.37 -12.76 -20.74
N HIS A 34 -6.21 -12.79 -21.42
CA HIS A 34 -5.07 -13.62 -21.01
C HIS A 34 -4.39 -13.07 -19.75
N LYS A 35 -4.27 -11.73 -19.61
CA LYS A 35 -3.81 -11.11 -18.36
C LYS A 35 -4.71 -11.48 -17.17
N ARG A 36 -6.03 -11.37 -17.31
CA ARG A 36 -6.99 -11.73 -16.26
C ARG A 36 -6.85 -13.21 -15.85
N VAL A 37 -6.85 -14.13 -16.82
CA VAL A 37 -6.66 -15.59 -16.54
C VAL A 37 -5.33 -15.88 -15.83
N PHE A 38 -4.22 -15.28 -16.29
CA PHE A 38 -2.91 -15.45 -15.67
C PHE A 38 -2.87 -14.91 -14.23
N ILE A 39 -3.48 -13.75 -13.98
CA ILE A 39 -3.63 -13.20 -12.62
C ILE A 39 -4.46 -14.12 -11.73
N THR A 40 -5.59 -14.64 -12.23
CA THR A 40 -6.44 -15.57 -11.47
C THR A 40 -5.68 -16.86 -11.13
N GLN A 41 -4.87 -17.39 -12.06
CA GLN A 41 -4.02 -18.57 -11.81
C GLN A 41 -2.90 -18.30 -10.79
N LEU A 42 -2.29 -17.10 -10.79
CA LEU A 42 -1.33 -16.72 -9.75
C LEU A 42 -1.99 -16.58 -8.37
N LEU A 43 -3.23 -16.10 -8.31
CA LEU A 43 -3.97 -15.94 -7.06
C LEU A 43 -4.56 -17.26 -6.53
N SER A 44 -4.88 -18.24 -7.38
CA SER A 44 -5.37 -19.55 -6.90
C SER A 44 -4.31 -20.36 -6.14
N ILE A 45 -3.02 -20.08 -6.33
CA ILE A 45 -1.93 -20.72 -5.57
C ILE A 45 -2.02 -20.37 -4.06
N PHE A 46 -2.74 -19.30 -3.68
CA PHE A 46 -3.03 -18.96 -2.27
C PHE A 46 -4.16 -19.81 -1.66
N ASP A 47 -5.01 -20.44 -2.46
CA ASP A 47 -6.03 -21.38 -1.97
C ASP A 47 -5.36 -22.64 -1.41
N GLU A 48 -4.32 -23.13 -2.08
CA GLU A 48 -3.59 -24.34 -1.74
C GLU A 48 -2.99 -24.25 -0.32
N GLN A 49 -3.54 -25.03 0.61
CA GLN A 49 -3.13 -25.03 2.02
C GLN A 49 -1.63 -25.29 2.21
N ASN A 50 -1.04 -26.09 1.31
CA ASN A 50 0.36 -26.51 1.34
C ASN A 50 1.30 -25.65 0.48
N SER A 51 0.85 -24.53 -0.11
CA SER A 51 1.73 -23.61 -0.86
C SER A 51 2.85 -23.05 0.03
N PRO A 52 4.13 -23.11 -0.38
CA PRO A 52 5.25 -22.62 0.41
C PRO A 52 5.30 -21.09 0.40
N LEU A 53 5.55 -20.50 1.57
CA LEU A 53 5.29 -19.07 1.81
C LEU A 53 6.26 -18.14 1.07
N ASP A 54 7.45 -18.63 0.73
CA ASP A 54 8.45 -17.97 -0.12
C ASP A 54 8.01 -17.91 -1.59
N LEU A 55 7.41 -18.99 -2.12
CA LEU A 55 6.76 -18.96 -3.44
C LEU A 55 5.60 -17.98 -3.46
N LEU A 56 4.75 -17.98 -2.43
CA LEU A 56 3.64 -17.03 -2.31
C LEU A 56 4.14 -15.58 -2.23
N LEU A 57 5.26 -15.31 -1.52
CA LEU A 57 5.90 -13.99 -1.49
C LEU A 57 6.46 -13.60 -2.86
N TYR A 58 7.11 -14.53 -3.56
CA TYR A 58 7.60 -14.31 -4.92
C TYR A 58 6.45 -13.99 -5.90
N ILE A 59 5.29 -14.65 -5.75
CA ILE A 59 4.08 -14.35 -6.54
C ILE A 59 3.50 -12.98 -6.17
N ALA A 60 3.37 -12.66 -4.88
CA ALA A 60 2.81 -11.39 -4.40
C ALA A 60 3.67 -10.19 -4.82
N ASP A 61 5.01 -10.31 -4.73
CA ASP A 61 5.94 -9.33 -5.29
C ASP A 61 5.71 -9.13 -6.80
N ASN A 62 5.61 -10.21 -7.58
CA ASN A 62 5.37 -10.09 -9.02
C ASN A 62 4.05 -9.35 -9.30
N LEU A 63 2.96 -9.69 -8.60
CA LEU A 63 1.67 -9.00 -8.70
C LEU A 63 1.78 -7.50 -8.33
N ALA A 64 2.51 -7.16 -7.26
CA ALA A 64 2.74 -5.79 -6.81
C ALA A 64 3.54 -4.94 -7.81
N TYR A 65 4.54 -5.55 -8.47
CA TYR A 65 5.51 -4.84 -9.29
C TYR A 65 5.34 -5.06 -10.81
N PHE A 66 4.27 -5.74 -11.26
CA PHE A 66 3.93 -5.82 -12.69
C PHE A 66 3.64 -4.42 -13.29
N PRO A 67 3.92 -4.21 -14.59
CA PRO A 67 3.61 -2.97 -15.30
C PRO A 67 2.10 -2.88 -15.61
N HIS A 68 1.32 -2.59 -14.57
CA HIS A 68 -0.13 -2.33 -14.67
C HIS A 68 -0.37 -1.10 -15.53
N THR A 69 -1.21 -1.26 -16.55
CA THR A 69 -1.43 -0.25 -17.60
C THR A 69 -2.63 0.64 -17.29
N VAL A 70 -3.65 0.07 -16.64
CA VAL A 70 -4.93 0.70 -16.35
C VAL A 70 -5.26 0.46 -14.88
N ILE A 71 -5.86 1.42 -14.17
CA ILE A 71 -6.24 1.22 -12.75
C ILE A 71 -7.20 0.03 -12.58
N GLU A 72 -7.95 -0.30 -13.61
CA GLU A 72 -8.84 -1.46 -13.63
C GLU A 72 -8.09 -2.81 -13.58
N ASP A 73 -6.88 -2.91 -14.14
CA ASP A 73 -6.01 -4.10 -14.01
C ASP A 73 -5.72 -4.40 -12.52
N ILE A 74 -5.57 -3.34 -11.72
CA ILE A 74 -5.27 -3.40 -10.29
C ILE A 74 -6.53 -3.65 -9.46
N LEU A 75 -7.65 -3.02 -9.81
CA LEU A 75 -8.95 -3.27 -9.15
C LEU A 75 -9.40 -4.73 -9.35
N PHE A 76 -9.11 -5.34 -10.51
CA PHE A 76 -9.30 -6.76 -10.75
C PHE A 76 -8.51 -7.63 -9.75
N ILE A 77 -7.24 -7.31 -9.51
CA ILE A 77 -6.40 -8.03 -8.52
C ILE A 77 -6.94 -7.83 -7.11
N ILE A 78 -7.28 -6.60 -6.71
CA ILE A 78 -7.83 -6.31 -5.38
C ILE A 78 -9.12 -7.10 -5.13
N LYS A 79 -10.07 -7.10 -6.08
CA LYS A 79 -11.34 -7.83 -5.95
C LYS A 79 -11.14 -9.34 -5.78
N HIS A 80 -10.16 -9.92 -6.47
CA HIS A 80 -9.82 -11.34 -6.29
C HIS A 80 -9.12 -11.58 -4.95
N ALA A 81 -8.18 -10.70 -4.54
CA ALA A 81 -7.52 -10.80 -3.24
C ALA A 81 -8.53 -10.70 -2.08
N ASP A 82 -9.49 -9.78 -2.14
CA ASP A 82 -10.56 -9.63 -1.14
C ASP A 82 -11.46 -10.88 -1.06
N SER A 83 -11.85 -11.45 -2.21
CA SER A 83 -12.58 -12.71 -2.25
C SER A 83 -11.80 -13.89 -1.66
N LYS A 84 -10.46 -13.90 -1.80
CA LYS A 84 -9.59 -14.92 -1.21
C LYS A 84 -9.38 -14.72 0.28
N ILE A 85 -9.23 -13.47 0.74
CA ILE A 85 -9.13 -13.09 2.15
C ILE A 85 -10.39 -13.50 2.91
N ASN A 86 -11.58 -13.15 2.39
CA ASN A 86 -12.84 -13.45 3.07
C ASN A 86 -13.10 -14.97 3.19
N GLY A 87 -12.93 -15.73 2.10
CA GLY A 87 -13.11 -17.18 2.12
C GLY A 87 -12.09 -17.88 3.02
N ALA A 88 -10.79 -17.68 2.75
CA ALA A 88 -9.73 -18.37 3.49
C ALA A 88 -9.59 -17.90 4.96
N GLY A 89 -10.02 -16.69 5.28
CA GLY A 89 -10.01 -16.15 6.65
C GLY A 89 -11.05 -16.82 7.53
N ASN A 90 -12.31 -16.84 7.09
CA ASN A 90 -13.40 -17.47 7.84
C ASN A 90 -13.21 -18.99 7.97
N ASP A 91 -12.81 -19.68 6.89
CA ASP A 91 -12.43 -21.11 6.94
C ASP A 91 -11.33 -21.39 7.97
N LEU A 92 -10.35 -20.49 8.09
CA LEU A 92 -9.21 -20.66 9.00
C LEU A 92 -9.56 -20.34 10.45
N ILE A 93 -10.36 -19.30 10.73
CA ILE A 93 -10.85 -18.99 12.08
C ILE A 93 -11.65 -20.18 12.61
N HIS A 94 -12.72 -20.59 11.91
CA HIS A 94 -13.59 -21.69 12.34
C HIS A 94 -12.82 -23.02 12.53
N THR A 95 -11.84 -23.29 11.66
CA THR A 95 -10.97 -24.47 11.80
C THR A 95 -10.10 -24.40 13.06
N PHE A 96 -9.56 -23.22 13.38
CA PHE A 96 -8.68 -23.01 14.53
C PHE A 96 -9.46 -22.96 15.85
N GLU A 97 -10.61 -22.29 15.90
CA GLU A 97 -11.50 -22.27 17.07
C GLU A 97 -11.90 -23.69 17.47
N LYS A 98 -12.33 -24.50 16.51
CA LYS A 98 -12.63 -25.92 16.74
C LYS A 98 -11.42 -26.72 17.26
N GLN A 99 -10.19 -26.33 16.89
CA GLN A 99 -8.98 -26.93 17.45
C GLN A 99 -8.72 -26.50 18.91
N LEU A 100 -9.11 -25.28 19.31
CA LEU A 100 -9.09 -24.84 20.71
C LEU A 100 -10.17 -25.58 21.55
N GLU A 101 -11.38 -25.74 21.03
CA GLU A 101 -12.49 -26.47 21.70
C GLU A 101 -12.15 -27.94 21.99
N VAL A 102 -11.40 -28.60 21.09
CA VAL A 102 -11.01 -30.02 21.26
C VAL A 102 -10.08 -30.22 22.46
N VAL A 103 -9.34 -29.19 22.90
CA VAL A 103 -8.49 -29.25 24.10
C VAL A 103 -9.35 -29.32 25.37
N GLU A 104 -10.43 -28.54 25.48
CA GLU A 104 -11.36 -28.61 26.63
C GLU A 104 -11.97 -30.01 26.79
N ASN A 105 -12.28 -30.68 25.67
CA ASN A 105 -12.87 -32.02 25.67
C ASN A 105 -11.90 -33.15 26.11
N MET A 106 -10.63 -32.84 26.40
CA MET A 106 -9.69 -33.78 27.03
C MET A 106 -9.52 -33.55 28.54
N GLU A 107 -9.87 -32.36 29.05
CA GLU A 107 -9.72 -32.00 30.46
C GLU A 107 -11.02 -31.42 31.06
N THR A 108 -11.87 -32.34 31.52
CA THR A 108 -13.12 -32.14 32.30
C THR A 108 -14.33 -31.50 31.60
N ASP A 109 -15.49 -32.15 31.77
CA ASP A 109 -16.81 -31.50 31.62
C ASP A 109 -16.93 -30.27 32.55
N GLU A 110 -17.81 -29.34 32.17
CA GLU A 110 -18.14 -28.08 32.89
C GLU A 110 -17.17 -26.88 32.77
N VAL A 111 -17.08 -26.26 31.58
CA VAL A 111 -17.54 -24.85 31.41
C VAL A 111 -18.06 -24.62 29.98
N LYS A 112 -19.38 -24.42 29.80
CA LYS A 112 -19.90 -23.74 28.60
C LYS A 112 -19.95 -22.24 28.82
N ALA A 113 -18.89 -21.53 28.45
CA ALA A 113 -18.84 -20.08 28.45
C ALA A 113 -19.24 -19.52 27.08
N ASN A 114 -20.12 -18.52 27.07
CA ASN A 114 -20.43 -17.76 25.85
C ASN A 114 -19.26 -16.81 25.54
N ASP A 115 -18.33 -17.20 24.68
CA ASP A 115 -17.27 -16.32 24.12
C ASP A 115 -17.79 -15.51 22.89
N SER A 116 -19.12 -15.27 22.84
CA SER A 116 -19.80 -14.51 21.78
C SER A 116 -19.78 -13.02 22.09
N ASP A 117 -19.17 -12.24 21.20
CA ASP A 117 -19.44 -10.81 20.98
C ASP A 117 -19.14 -9.83 22.14
N SER A 118 -17.87 -9.73 22.57
CA SER A 118 -17.27 -8.43 22.94
C SER A 118 -15.73 -8.44 22.84
N ASP A 119 -15.18 -7.33 22.35
CA ASP A 119 -13.78 -6.88 22.46
C ASP A 119 -12.67 -7.92 22.26
N CYS A 120 -12.49 -8.37 21.01
CA CYS A 120 -11.28 -9.06 20.55
C CYS A 120 -10.05 -8.12 20.48
N ASP A 121 -9.57 -7.62 21.62
CA ASP A 121 -8.35 -6.80 21.68
C ASP A 121 -7.08 -7.69 21.68
N PRO A 122 -6.21 -7.61 20.65
CA PRO A 122 -4.92 -8.32 20.64
C PRO A 122 -3.93 -7.86 21.73
N GLU A 123 -4.23 -6.80 22.49
CA GLU A 123 -3.40 -6.30 23.59
C GLU A 123 -3.93 -6.71 25.00
N ASP A 124 -5.05 -7.44 25.13
CA ASP A 124 -5.48 -8.02 26.42
C ASP A 124 -4.65 -9.27 26.79
N GLU A 125 -3.72 -9.09 27.73
CA GLU A 125 -2.84 -10.16 28.23
C GLU A 125 -3.59 -11.38 28.78
N ASN A 126 -4.78 -11.21 29.38
CA ASN A 126 -5.58 -12.30 29.94
C ASN A 126 -6.23 -13.11 28.82
N MET A 127 -6.79 -12.44 27.81
CA MET A 127 -7.39 -13.11 26.66
C MET A 127 -6.32 -13.82 25.82
N VAL A 128 -5.15 -13.20 25.65
CA VAL A 128 -3.95 -13.82 25.04
C VAL A 128 -3.50 -15.05 25.83
N ALA A 129 -3.46 -14.98 27.17
CA ALA A 129 -3.11 -16.13 28.01
C ALA A 129 -4.12 -17.29 27.88
N ARG A 130 -5.43 -17.01 27.95
CA ARG A 130 -6.49 -18.03 27.80
C ARG A 130 -6.42 -18.75 26.45
N VAL A 131 -6.17 -18.04 25.35
CA VAL A 131 -6.05 -18.68 24.02
C VAL A 131 -4.72 -19.42 23.88
N LYS A 132 -3.62 -18.93 24.48
CA LYS A 132 -2.31 -19.61 24.48
C LYS A 132 -2.37 -20.97 25.21
N GLU A 133 -3.04 -21.04 26.35
CA GLU A 133 -3.25 -22.26 27.13
C GLU A 133 -4.02 -23.35 26.35
N ARG A 134 -4.91 -22.92 25.44
CA ARG A 134 -5.79 -23.79 24.64
C ARG A 134 -5.23 -24.14 23.26
N LEU A 135 -3.99 -23.75 22.95
CA LEU A 135 -3.42 -23.97 21.62
C LEU A 135 -3.36 -25.47 21.25
N PRO A 136 -3.63 -25.83 19.99
CA PRO A 136 -3.43 -27.19 19.50
C PRO A 136 -1.93 -27.53 19.39
N GLY A 137 -1.64 -28.75 18.91
CA GLY A 137 -0.27 -29.23 18.74
C GLY A 137 0.65 -28.32 17.91
N PRO A 138 1.98 -28.47 18.06
CA PRO A 138 2.95 -27.58 17.43
C PRO A 138 2.90 -27.62 15.89
N ALA A 139 2.39 -28.71 15.29
CA ALA A 139 2.18 -28.80 13.84
C ALA A 139 0.97 -27.95 13.39
N GLU A 140 -0.12 -27.99 14.16
CA GLU A 140 -1.34 -27.24 13.94
C GLU A 140 -1.10 -25.73 14.11
N VAL A 141 -0.33 -25.33 15.14
CA VAL A 141 0.12 -23.95 15.35
C VAL A 141 0.92 -23.43 14.16
N LEU A 142 1.87 -24.21 13.64
CA LEU A 142 2.67 -23.83 12.46
C LEU A 142 1.83 -23.78 11.17
N HIS A 143 0.87 -24.70 11.01
CA HIS A 143 -0.06 -24.69 9.88
C HIS A 143 -0.97 -23.44 9.92
N PHE A 144 -1.57 -23.14 11.07
CA PHE A 144 -2.37 -21.95 11.29
C PHE A 144 -1.57 -20.68 10.98
N LEU A 145 -0.38 -20.53 11.58
CA LEU A 145 0.45 -19.34 11.40
C LEU A 145 0.80 -19.12 9.92
N ARG A 146 1.21 -20.18 9.21
CA ARG A 146 1.51 -20.12 7.78
C ARG A 146 0.30 -19.75 6.91
N ARG A 147 -0.89 -20.25 7.23
CA ARG A 147 -2.15 -19.89 6.54
C ARG A 147 -2.56 -18.45 6.84
N ALA A 148 -2.46 -18.00 8.09
CA ALA A 148 -2.73 -16.61 8.46
C ALA A 148 -1.78 -15.63 7.74
N LEU A 149 -0.47 -15.95 7.71
CA LEU A 149 0.53 -15.17 7.00
C LEU A 149 0.27 -15.05 5.49
N SER A 150 -0.27 -16.09 4.83
CA SER A 150 -0.64 -16.00 3.40
C SER A 150 -1.83 -15.07 3.14
N ILE A 151 -2.82 -15.06 4.05
CA ILE A 151 -3.98 -14.15 4.00
C ILE A 151 -3.53 -12.69 4.23
N PHE A 152 -2.72 -12.45 5.27
CA PHE A 152 -2.18 -11.12 5.54
C PHE A 152 -1.26 -10.61 4.42
N MET A 153 -0.61 -11.48 3.66
CA MET A 153 0.16 -11.08 2.47
C MET A 153 -0.72 -10.53 1.34
N LEU A 154 -1.92 -11.08 1.14
CA LEU A 154 -2.91 -10.52 0.19
C LEU A 154 -3.45 -9.17 0.69
N LEU A 155 -3.63 -9.00 2.00
CA LEU A 155 -4.01 -7.71 2.58
C LEU A 155 -2.90 -6.66 2.40
N TRP A 156 -1.64 -7.01 2.66
CA TRP A 156 -0.47 -6.16 2.38
C TRP A 156 -0.39 -5.78 0.89
N LEU A 157 -0.77 -6.67 -0.03
CA LEU A 157 -0.83 -6.40 -1.47
C LEU A 157 -1.93 -5.38 -1.81
N LYS A 158 -3.13 -5.51 -1.24
CA LYS A 158 -4.22 -4.50 -1.33
C LYS A 158 -3.79 -3.14 -0.79
N ILE A 159 -3.20 -3.11 0.40
CA ILE A 159 -2.67 -1.89 1.06
C ILE A 159 -1.63 -1.20 0.17
N TYR A 160 -0.67 -1.96 -0.35
CA TYR A 160 0.32 -1.45 -1.29
C TYR A 160 -0.34 -0.83 -2.54
N PHE A 161 -1.31 -1.51 -3.16
CA PHE A 161 -1.99 -0.97 -4.35
C PHE A 161 -2.76 0.33 -4.08
N LYS A 162 -3.47 0.41 -2.94
CA LYS A 162 -4.15 1.64 -2.50
C LYS A 162 -3.19 2.81 -2.44
N GLN A 163 -1.99 2.61 -1.89
CA GLN A 163 -0.98 3.67 -1.71
C GLN A 163 -0.20 3.98 -2.99
N ALA A 164 0.28 2.96 -3.70
CA ALA A 164 1.06 3.08 -4.93
C ALA A 164 0.26 3.72 -6.08
N PHE A 165 -1.03 3.44 -6.20
CA PHE A 165 -1.89 3.91 -7.30
C PHE A 165 -3.00 4.87 -6.88
N SER A 166 -3.02 5.28 -5.60
CA SER A 166 -4.01 6.22 -5.03
C SER A 166 -5.46 5.73 -5.19
N ILE A 167 -5.68 4.45 -4.92
CA ILE A 167 -7.00 3.82 -4.98
C ILE A 167 -7.67 3.97 -3.61
N SER A 168 -8.83 4.62 -3.59
CA SER A 168 -9.71 4.74 -2.42
C SER A 168 -10.72 3.59 -2.38
N ASP A 169 -11.20 3.24 -1.19
CA ASP A 169 -12.19 2.17 -0.96
C ASP A 169 -13.43 2.35 -1.82
N LYS A 170 -14.03 3.55 -1.86
CA LYS A 170 -15.14 3.93 -2.77
C LYS A 170 -14.95 3.59 -4.27
N LYS A 171 -13.72 3.31 -4.71
CA LYS A 171 -13.38 2.88 -6.09
C LYS A 171 -13.18 1.37 -6.20
N ILE A 172 -12.78 0.70 -5.12
CA ILE A 172 -12.83 -0.75 -4.95
C ILE A 172 -14.29 -1.17 -4.90
N ASP A 173 -15.09 -0.59 -3.99
CA ASP A 173 -16.52 -0.89 -3.80
C ASP A 173 -17.32 -0.72 -5.10
N ALA A 174 -17.11 0.38 -5.82
CA ALA A 174 -17.74 0.64 -7.11
C ALA A 174 -17.36 -0.38 -8.20
N TYR A 175 -16.16 -0.98 -8.14
CA TYR A 175 -15.72 -2.05 -9.05
C TYR A 175 -16.18 -3.43 -8.58
N SER A 176 -16.35 -3.62 -7.28
CA SER A 176 -17.01 -4.80 -6.71
C SER A 176 -18.46 -4.88 -7.17
N ASN A 177 -19.19 -3.77 -7.14
CA ASN A 177 -20.61 -3.70 -7.48
C ASN A 177 -20.88 -3.56 -8.98
N ASP A 178 -20.18 -2.66 -9.69
CA ASP A 178 -20.33 -2.49 -11.15
C ASP A 178 -18.96 -2.36 -11.85
N ALA A 179 -18.34 -3.52 -12.08
CA ALA A 179 -17.10 -3.62 -12.83
C ALA A 179 -17.21 -3.06 -14.26
N ALA A 180 -18.39 -3.12 -14.90
CA ALA A 180 -18.57 -2.71 -16.29
C ALA A 180 -18.65 -1.18 -16.44
N ALA A 181 -19.36 -0.49 -15.55
CA ALA A 181 -19.37 0.97 -15.52
C ALA A 181 -18.01 1.57 -15.11
N VAL A 182 -17.19 0.84 -14.33
CA VAL A 182 -15.82 1.24 -14.01
C VAL A 182 -14.85 0.94 -15.16
N GLU A 183 -14.98 -0.21 -15.84
CA GLU A 183 -14.21 -0.59 -17.04
C GLU A 183 -14.40 0.42 -18.18
N SER A 184 -15.64 0.84 -18.46
CA SER A 184 -15.94 1.90 -19.45
C SER A 184 -15.40 3.30 -19.10
N LYS A 185 -15.03 3.54 -17.84
CA LYS A 185 -14.46 4.82 -17.34
C LYS A 185 -13.02 4.65 -16.86
N SER A 186 -12.36 3.57 -17.29
CA SER A 186 -11.05 3.16 -16.81
C SER A 186 -9.97 4.20 -17.17
N LYS A 187 -9.06 4.46 -16.23
CA LYS A 187 -8.02 5.48 -16.36
C LYS A 187 -6.63 4.82 -16.41
N PRO A 188 -5.67 5.38 -17.16
CA PRO A 188 -4.28 4.92 -17.11
C PRO A 188 -3.77 4.82 -15.67
N ALA A 189 -3.03 3.76 -15.37
CA ALA A 189 -2.38 3.61 -14.08
C ALA A 189 -1.16 4.54 -14.00
N SER A 190 -1.01 5.23 -12.87
CA SER A 190 0.18 6.02 -12.56
C SER A 190 0.66 5.63 -11.17
N ARG A 191 1.91 5.17 -11.09
CA ARG A 191 2.50 4.61 -9.88
C ARG A 191 3.34 5.66 -9.17
N LYS A 192 3.02 5.93 -7.91
CA LYS A 192 3.81 6.80 -7.04
C LYS A 192 5.15 6.16 -6.70
N SER A 193 6.20 6.98 -6.65
CA SER A 193 7.43 6.64 -5.96
C SER A 193 7.24 6.78 -4.44
N GLY A 194 7.92 5.94 -3.65
CA GLY A 194 7.76 5.84 -2.19
C GLY A 194 7.23 4.46 -1.75
N PRO A 195 5.96 4.10 -2.03
CA PRO A 195 5.36 2.85 -1.54
C PRO A 195 6.11 1.57 -1.94
N THR A 196 6.48 0.78 -0.93
CA THR A 196 7.00 -0.59 -1.08
C THR A 196 5.92 -1.62 -0.69
N PHE A 197 5.91 -2.75 -1.38
CA PHE A 197 5.25 -3.97 -0.90
C PHE A 197 6.26 -4.77 -0.07
N GLU A 198 5.93 -4.96 1.21
CA GLU A 198 6.89 -5.34 2.25
C GLU A 198 6.16 -6.00 3.45
N PRO A 199 5.58 -7.21 3.26
CA PRO A 199 4.84 -7.91 4.32
C PRO A 199 5.81 -8.40 5.41
N ARG A 200 5.90 -7.64 6.51
CA ARG A 200 6.92 -7.81 7.56
C ARG A 200 6.89 -9.19 8.20
N GLU A 201 5.72 -9.61 8.67
CA GLU A 201 5.57 -10.86 9.43
C GLU A 201 5.91 -12.10 8.58
N VAL A 202 5.65 -12.01 7.26
CA VAL A 202 6.03 -13.03 6.28
C VAL A 202 7.56 -13.09 6.10
N ILE A 203 8.21 -11.93 6.00
CA ILE A 203 9.66 -11.82 5.84
C ILE A 203 10.38 -12.32 7.11
N GLU A 204 9.85 -12.01 8.30
CA GLU A 204 10.38 -12.45 9.60
C GLU A 204 10.30 -13.99 9.74
N TYR A 205 9.14 -14.59 9.45
CA TYR A 205 8.97 -16.05 9.41
C TYR A 205 9.92 -16.73 8.41
N LEU A 206 10.02 -16.17 7.20
CA LEU A 206 10.91 -16.68 6.17
C LEU A 206 12.40 -16.49 6.52
N ALA A 207 12.76 -15.49 7.32
CA ALA A 207 14.13 -15.28 7.83
C ALA A 207 14.54 -16.28 8.94
N GLY A 208 13.60 -17.04 9.50
CA GLY A 208 13.89 -18.10 10.48
C GLY A 208 13.03 -18.08 11.75
N HIS A 209 12.39 -16.94 12.05
CA HIS A 209 11.57 -16.76 13.24
C HIS A 209 10.29 -17.62 13.18
N TYR A 210 9.72 -17.92 14.35
CA TYR A 210 8.43 -18.62 14.47
C TYR A 210 8.35 -20.01 13.80
N ARG A 211 9.49 -20.67 13.56
CA ARG A 211 9.56 -21.97 12.85
C ARG A 211 9.46 -23.20 13.75
N ASN A 212 9.45 -23.05 15.07
CA ASN A 212 9.23 -24.14 16.03
C ASN A 212 7.90 -23.91 16.78
N GLY A 213 6.88 -24.73 16.54
CA GLY A 213 5.56 -24.61 17.19
C GLY A 213 5.56 -24.82 18.71
N GLU A 214 6.61 -25.44 19.26
CA GLU A 214 6.80 -25.60 20.70
C GLU A 214 7.39 -24.33 21.36
N SER A 215 7.93 -23.39 20.58
CA SER A 215 8.47 -22.13 21.11
C SER A 215 7.34 -21.21 21.52
N GLU A 216 7.43 -20.68 22.75
CA GLU A 216 6.57 -19.63 23.29
C GLU A 216 6.47 -18.42 22.33
N GLU A 217 7.55 -18.08 21.64
CA GLU A 217 7.59 -17.01 20.64
C GLU A 217 6.65 -17.31 19.45
N THR A 218 6.66 -18.54 18.94
CA THR A 218 5.78 -19.00 17.85
C THR A 218 4.33 -19.07 18.30
N GLN A 219 4.09 -19.56 19.50
CA GLN A 219 2.76 -19.66 20.10
C GLN A 219 2.13 -18.27 20.28
N LEU A 220 2.87 -17.32 20.88
CA LEU A 220 2.43 -15.94 21.05
C LEU A 220 2.19 -15.26 19.69
N MET A 221 3.03 -15.53 18.69
CA MET A 221 2.83 -15.02 17.33
C MET A 221 1.57 -15.62 16.67
N ALA A 222 1.27 -16.90 16.88
CA ALA A 222 0.04 -17.52 16.40
C ALA A 222 -1.21 -16.90 17.06
N VAL A 223 -1.22 -16.72 18.39
CA VAL A 223 -2.32 -16.08 19.12
C VAL A 223 -2.53 -14.63 18.65
N LYS A 224 -1.45 -13.86 18.47
CA LYS A 224 -1.48 -12.51 17.91
C LYS A 224 -2.06 -12.49 16.49
N MET A 225 -1.67 -13.44 15.63
CA MET A 225 -2.19 -13.55 14.27
C MET A 225 -3.66 -14.01 14.22
N TYR A 226 -4.12 -14.78 15.20
CA TYR A 226 -5.53 -15.14 15.39
C TYR A 226 -6.39 -13.93 15.74
N PHE A 227 -6.01 -13.11 16.73
CA PHE A 227 -6.77 -11.88 17.04
C PHE A 227 -6.72 -10.85 15.90
N LYS A 228 -5.58 -10.72 15.21
CA LYS A 228 -5.51 -9.93 13.96
C LYS A 228 -6.48 -10.48 12.91
N LEU A 229 -6.59 -11.81 12.74
CA LEU A 229 -7.50 -12.41 11.76
C LEU A 229 -8.98 -12.24 12.14
N LYS A 230 -9.35 -12.44 13.41
CA LYS A 230 -10.71 -12.16 13.92
C LYS A 230 -11.12 -10.71 13.66
N LYS A 231 -10.27 -9.76 14.05
CA LYS A 231 -10.52 -8.33 13.78
C LYS A 231 -10.61 -8.02 12.28
N LEU A 232 -9.86 -8.73 11.43
CA LEU A 232 -9.94 -8.58 9.98
C LEU A 232 -11.28 -9.09 9.41
N MET A 233 -11.81 -10.22 9.87
CA MET A 233 -13.10 -10.70 9.37
C MET A 233 -14.24 -9.81 9.87
N TYR A 234 -14.22 -9.38 11.14
CA TYR A 234 -15.16 -8.38 11.66
C TYR A 234 -15.15 -7.06 10.85
N ASP A 235 -13.97 -6.55 10.50
CA ASP A 235 -13.82 -5.40 9.60
C ASP A 235 -14.44 -5.64 8.21
N PHE A 236 -14.37 -6.88 7.68
CA PHE A 236 -14.97 -7.25 6.39
C PHE A 236 -16.49 -7.33 6.48
N ASP A 237 -17.03 -7.92 7.55
CA ASP A 237 -18.47 -8.10 7.75
C ASP A 237 -19.17 -6.76 8.04
N GLU A 238 -18.58 -5.86 8.85
CA GLU A 238 -19.09 -4.48 9.00
C GLU A 238 -19.19 -3.73 7.66
N ILE A 239 -18.26 -3.99 6.73
CA ILE A 239 -18.26 -3.39 5.38
C ILE A 239 -19.32 -4.04 4.48
N CYS A 240 -19.60 -5.33 4.64
CA CYS A 240 -20.62 -6.04 3.87
C CYS A 240 -22.05 -5.64 4.26
N ASP A 241 -22.33 -5.48 5.56
CA ASP A 241 -23.68 -5.12 6.05
C ASP A 241 -23.98 -3.61 5.97
N SER A 242 -22.95 -2.74 5.91
CA SER A 242 -23.12 -1.28 5.90
C SER A 242 -23.59 -0.72 4.54
N SER A 243 -24.86 -0.97 4.19
CA SER A 243 -25.42 -0.55 2.90
C SER A 243 -25.67 0.96 2.73
N ASP A 244 -25.88 1.77 3.78
CA ASP A 244 -26.31 3.18 3.59
C ASP A 244 -26.10 4.20 4.76
N ASP A 245 -25.28 3.93 5.79
CA ASP A 245 -25.20 4.81 6.99
C ASP A 245 -23.89 5.65 7.12
N GLU A 246 -24.06 6.97 7.36
CA GLU A 246 -22.99 7.98 7.47
C GLU A 246 -22.16 7.89 8.76
N THR A 247 -22.66 7.22 9.80
CA THR A 247 -22.01 7.08 11.12
C THR A 247 -20.67 6.31 11.08
N THR A 248 -20.45 5.50 10.05
CA THR A 248 -19.31 4.58 9.88
C THR A 248 -17.93 5.24 9.69
N LYS A 249 -17.87 6.55 9.38
CA LYS A 249 -16.61 7.30 9.15
C LYS A 249 -15.71 7.47 10.39
N ALA A 250 -16.22 7.12 11.57
CA ALA A 250 -15.44 7.02 12.80
C ALA A 250 -14.81 5.62 12.94
N LYS A 251 -15.63 4.56 12.91
CA LYS A 251 -15.21 3.14 13.05
C LYS A 251 -14.17 2.71 12.02
N THR A 252 -14.32 3.15 10.77
CA THR A 252 -13.36 2.85 9.68
C THR A 252 -11.93 3.32 9.95
N LYS A 253 -11.68 4.18 10.96
CA LYS A 253 -10.31 4.58 11.37
C LYS A 253 -9.66 3.64 12.39
N SER A 254 -10.44 2.86 13.15
CA SER A 254 -9.94 1.87 14.12
C SER A 254 -9.81 0.45 13.55
N SER A 255 -10.34 0.21 12.34
CA SER A 255 -10.13 -0.99 11.54
C SER A 255 -8.65 -1.39 11.43
N LEU A 256 -8.37 -2.69 11.45
CA LEU A 256 -7.03 -3.26 11.27
C LEU A 256 -6.43 -2.89 9.90
N THR A 257 -7.26 -2.83 8.85
CA THR A 257 -6.81 -2.39 7.52
C THR A 257 -6.31 -0.94 7.57
N SER A 258 -7.00 -0.06 8.31
CA SER A 258 -6.55 1.33 8.54
C SER A 258 -5.27 1.40 9.39
N GLN A 259 -5.12 0.53 10.40
CA GLN A 259 -3.91 0.45 11.23
C GLN A 259 -2.68 0.03 10.39
N LEU A 260 -2.78 -1.07 9.62
CA LEU A 260 -1.72 -1.54 8.72
C LEU A 260 -1.43 -0.54 7.60
N GLU A 261 -2.43 0.18 7.10
CA GLU A 261 -2.22 1.29 6.17
C GLU A 261 -1.37 2.42 6.76
N MET A 262 -1.52 2.71 8.05
CA MET A 262 -0.73 3.73 8.74
C MET A 262 0.70 3.25 8.99
N GLU A 263 0.90 1.98 9.34
CA GLU A 263 2.22 1.35 9.42
C GLU A 263 2.95 1.42 8.06
N ALA A 264 2.28 1.03 6.97
CA ALA A 264 2.81 1.12 5.61
C ALA A 264 3.23 2.55 5.22
N LYS A 265 2.50 3.58 5.68
CA LYS A 265 2.84 5.01 5.50
C LYS A 265 3.98 5.47 6.41
N MET A 266 4.21 4.82 7.55
CA MET A 266 5.32 5.11 8.45
C MET A 266 6.63 4.54 7.89
N LEU A 267 6.60 3.31 7.35
CA LEU A 267 7.72 2.67 6.63
C LEU A 267 8.31 3.56 5.52
N GLN A 268 7.46 4.28 4.78
CA GLN A 268 7.88 5.20 3.72
C GLN A 268 8.57 6.48 4.22
N LYS A 269 8.44 6.82 5.50
CA LYS A 269 9.07 7.99 6.14
C LYS A 269 10.40 7.61 6.80
N THR A 270 11.35 7.12 6.00
CA THR A 270 12.71 6.87 6.50
C THR A 270 13.34 8.16 7.08
N PRO A 271 14.03 8.10 8.23
CA PRO A 271 14.43 9.29 8.98
C PRO A 271 15.63 10.00 8.35
N LYS A 272 15.37 10.84 7.34
CA LYS A 272 16.37 11.77 6.76
C LYS A 272 16.71 12.95 7.69
N LYS A 273 17.02 12.68 8.97
CA LYS A 273 17.55 13.66 9.95
C LYS A 273 18.07 13.04 11.26
N MET A 274 18.98 12.04 11.20
CA MET A 274 19.82 11.64 12.36
C MET A 274 21.27 11.38 11.91
N GLN A 275 21.92 12.42 11.39
CA GLN A 275 23.38 12.44 11.17
C GLN A 275 23.91 13.87 10.97
N LYS A 276 23.61 14.79 11.91
CA LYS A 276 24.36 16.05 12.03
C LYS A 276 24.26 16.68 13.43
N ASP A 277 24.54 15.88 14.44
CA ASP A 277 24.93 16.33 15.78
C ASP A 277 26.29 15.67 16.12
N ASP A 278 26.95 16.09 17.19
CA ASP A 278 28.29 15.63 17.63
C ASP A 278 29.48 15.92 16.69
N LEU A 279 29.68 17.20 16.35
CA LEU A 279 31.03 17.80 16.26
C LEU A 279 31.02 19.25 16.76
N ASP A 280 31.60 19.40 17.96
CA ASP A 280 31.95 20.56 18.78
C ASP A 280 31.71 22.03 18.32
N SER A 281 31.10 22.76 19.28
CA SER A 281 31.40 24.12 19.77
C SER A 281 31.37 25.38 18.86
N ASP A 282 30.69 26.38 19.41
CA ASP A 282 31.01 27.81 19.39
C ASP A 282 31.26 28.52 18.04
N ARG A 283 30.18 29.07 17.49
CA ARG A 283 30.16 30.48 17.02
C ARG A 283 28.75 31.04 16.84
N ASP A 284 28.51 32.22 17.39
CA ASP A 284 27.33 33.04 17.13
C ASP A 284 27.25 33.46 15.65
N THR A 285 26.04 33.48 15.06
CA THR A 285 25.48 34.68 14.39
C THR A 285 24.08 34.44 13.81
N ASP A 286 23.11 35.28 14.19
CA ASP A 286 21.80 35.39 13.50
C ASP A 286 21.97 35.95 12.07
N GLY A 287 21.52 35.22 11.02
CA GLY A 287 21.84 35.65 9.65
C GLY A 287 20.88 35.34 8.48
N GLU A 288 20.24 34.17 8.40
CA GLU A 288 19.83 33.68 7.06
C GLU A 288 18.47 34.18 6.52
N GLU A 289 17.45 34.46 7.36
CA GLU A 289 16.13 34.93 6.88
C GLU A 289 16.19 36.27 6.10
N LYS A 290 17.26 37.04 6.27
CA LYS A 290 17.41 38.37 5.66
C LYS A 290 17.80 38.32 4.18
N GLN A 291 18.47 37.28 3.68
CA GLN A 291 18.91 37.25 2.27
C GLN A 291 17.73 37.12 1.28
N VAL A 292 16.75 36.26 1.56
CA VAL A 292 15.60 36.01 0.68
C VAL A 292 14.78 37.29 0.46
N GLN A 293 14.55 38.07 1.52
CA GLN A 293 13.79 39.32 1.44
C GLN A 293 14.51 40.44 0.67
N ILE A 294 15.85 40.44 0.66
CA ILE A 294 16.64 41.44 -0.07
C ILE A 294 16.59 41.18 -1.58
N LEU A 295 16.72 39.93 -2.01
CA LEU A 295 16.65 39.53 -3.42
C LEU A 295 15.28 39.86 -4.04
N ASP A 296 14.19 39.64 -3.31
CA ASP A 296 12.84 39.89 -3.83
C ASP A 296 12.52 41.41 -3.90
N LYS A 297 13.02 42.20 -2.94
CA LYS A 297 13.00 43.67 -2.99
C LYS A 297 13.85 44.23 -4.14
N ALA A 298 14.95 43.56 -4.50
CA ALA A 298 15.75 43.92 -5.68
C ALA A 298 15.00 43.64 -7.00
N ARG A 299 14.40 42.45 -7.16
CA ARG A 299 13.61 42.10 -8.36
C ARG A 299 12.47 43.09 -8.62
N LYS A 300 11.69 43.43 -7.60
CA LYS A 300 10.56 44.39 -7.73
C LYS A 300 11.00 45.80 -8.13
N LYS A 301 12.18 46.27 -7.70
CA LYS A 301 12.74 47.58 -8.12
C LYS A 301 13.21 47.60 -9.60
N ILE A 302 13.58 46.46 -10.18
CA ILE A 302 14.03 46.38 -11.58
C ILE A 302 12.83 46.47 -12.55
N GLN A 303 11.73 45.78 -12.28
CA GLN A 303 10.53 45.81 -13.14
C GLN A 303 9.91 47.22 -13.21
N GLN A 304 9.80 47.95 -12.09
CA GLN A 304 9.24 49.31 -12.08
C GLN A 304 10.07 50.36 -12.84
N LYS A 305 11.36 50.09 -13.15
CA LYS A 305 12.18 50.99 -13.99
C LYS A 305 11.92 50.81 -15.49
N LYS A 306 11.51 49.63 -15.96
CA LYS A 306 11.27 49.40 -17.41
C LYS A 306 9.97 50.03 -17.91
N SER A 307 8.94 50.20 -17.07
CA SER A 307 7.64 50.76 -17.49
C SER A 307 7.57 52.28 -17.64
N LYS A 308 8.62 53.03 -17.23
CA LYS A 308 8.66 54.51 -17.31
C LYS A 308 9.52 55.07 -18.46
N GLY A 309 10.10 54.23 -19.31
CA GLY A 309 11.05 54.66 -20.35
C GLY A 309 10.44 55.22 -21.65
N THR A 310 9.19 54.90 -21.99
CA THR A 310 8.66 55.01 -23.36
C THR A 310 7.75 56.23 -23.65
N LYS A 311 7.79 57.29 -22.83
CA LYS A 311 6.90 58.48 -23.00
C LYS A 311 7.58 59.86 -22.88
N LYS A 312 8.74 60.12 -23.52
CA LYS A 312 9.22 61.52 -23.70
C LYS A 312 10.25 61.81 -24.83
N LYS A 313 9.86 61.76 -26.11
CA LYS A 313 10.49 62.59 -27.17
C LYS A 313 9.62 62.75 -28.44
N ARG A 314 8.90 63.87 -28.58
CA ARG A 314 8.33 64.42 -29.83
C ARG A 314 8.28 65.95 -29.71
N ARG A 315 8.38 66.66 -30.85
CA ARG A 315 8.50 68.14 -31.00
C ARG A 315 9.87 68.67 -30.50
N ARG A 316 10.59 69.56 -31.20
CA ARG A 316 10.29 70.39 -32.38
C ARG A 316 11.49 70.45 -33.35
N ARG A 317 11.23 70.48 -34.66
CA ARG A 317 11.62 71.59 -35.55
C ARG A 317 10.70 71.61 -36.78
N ARG A 318 10.40 72.83 -37.22
CA ARG A 318 10.00 73.27 -38.55
C ARG A 318 11.09 74.32 -38.95
N GLU A 319 11.04 75.05 -40.05
CA GLU A 319 10.32 74.95 -41.34
C GLU A 319 11.36 74.41 -42.39
N ASP A 320 11.31 74.39 -43.74
CA ASP A 320 10.40 74.69 -44.89
C ASP A 320 11.03 73.97 -46.14
N SER A 321 10.58 73.94 -47.41
CA SER A 321 9.33 74.32 -48.16
C SER A 321 9.21 73.44 -49.44
N ASP A 322 8.31 73.79 -50.37
CA ASP A 322 8.26 73.57 -51.84
C ASP A 322 8.82 72.31 -52.53
N SER A 323 7.94 71.55 -53.23
CA SER A 323 7.78 71.64 -54.71
C SER A 323 7.00 70.42 -55.31
N SER A 324 6.50 70.57 -56.53
CA SER A 324 5.63 69.65 -57.28
C SER A 324 6.33 68.45 -57.92
N GLY A 325 5.58 67.35 -58.15
CA GLY A 325 5.97 66.25 -59.05
C GLY A 325 4.82 65.24 -59.24
N SER A 326 4.64 64.73 -60.46
CA SER A 326 3.55 63.83 -60.89
C SER A 326 4.06 62.44 -61.32
N ASP A 327 3.15 61.61 -61.82
CA ASP A 327 3.38 60.42 -62.68
C ASP A 327 3.80 59.10 -61.96
N PHE A 328 3.17 57.92 -62.18
CA PHE A 328 2.84 57.15 -63.41
C PHE A 328 4.10 56.40 -63.92
N THR A 329 4.20 55.06 -64.03
CA THR A 329 3.26 53.91 -64.04
C THR A 329 3.94 52.62 -63.52
N PRO A 330 3.22 51.51 -63.26
CA PRO A 330 3.82 50.19 -63.03
C PRO A 330 3.95 49.36 -64.33
N TYR A 331 5.06 48.65 -64.47
CA TYR A 331 5.24 47.44 -65.29
C TYR A 331 6.31 46.56 -64.62
N GLY A 332 6.23 45.23 -64.66
CA GLY A 332 5.18 44.38 -65.27
C GLY A 332 5.32 42.93 -64.84
#